data_AF-A0A6S6XM24-F1
#
_entry.id   AF-A0A6S6XM24-F1
#
_cell.length_a   1.000
_cell.length_b   1.000
_cell.length_c   1.000
_cell.angle_alpha   90.00
_cell.angle_beta   90.00
_cell.angle_gamma   90.00
#
_symmetry.space_group_name_H-M   'P 1'
#
loop_
_entity.id
_entity.type
_entity.pdbx_description
1 polymer ?
#
loop_
_entity_poly.entity_id
_entity_poly.type
_entity_poly.pdbx_seq_one_letter_code
_entity_poly.pdbx_strand_id
1 'polypeptide(L)'
;MKIVIIGAGFLGGDYLIPGYQLLTSDLSKEVRAVKGSFENLEQREKELPFPLSAGNGREVLKQFQPQMIIFSPPPDQAKKIAENTIFPYCKERSKQRLPLPEIVSAIPGLSADWFSKKLELPISAAKIMPSMAEPIAGVEAGALGASFVSLSQNAGEDFRQRVQTLLSKTGEVFFLNDHDVISLLAVKISSHLWSNAAMDICDAAQACGQQISTQKIGSAVRFYHRKREANAPKSVYPCGEDGLPNWARYFLDSMENAWFSGLSQYTAKQELSISLEEAEQINHLSYEMNLLNVQLESREKLILNIKHHATSGGLLERGCMLYEETLSEPLKRAVGQAIRSSSPNEAFLFLQDEIGGITKAVRRHGMNLQ
;
A
#
# COMPACT_ATOMS: atom_id res chain seq x y z
N MET A 1 13.14 -23.95 0.97
CA MET A 1 11.76 -24.16 1.48
C MET A 1 10.82 -24.27 0.29
N LYS A 2 9.89 -25.22 0.25
CA LYS A 2 8.94 -25.39 -0.86
C LYS A 2 7.72 -24.47 -0.73
N ILE A 3 7.44 -23.71 -1.78
CA ILE A 3 6.35 -22.74 -1.85
C ILE A 3 5.45 -23.09 -3.05
N VAL A 4 4.13 -23.06 -2.86
CA VAL A 4 3.16 -23.07 -3.96
C VAL A 4 2.39 -21.77 -4.00
N ILE A 5 2.35 -21.13 -5.17
CA ILE A 5 1.58 -19.92 -5.43
C ILE A 5 0.28 -20.31 -6.12
N ILE A 6 -0.86 -19.97 -5.52
CA ILE A 6 -2.19 -20.11 -6.12
C ILE A 6 -2.67 -18.71 -6.48
N GLY A 7 -2.69 -18.41 -7.78
CA GLY A 7 -2.91 -17.07 -8.31
C GLY A 7 -1.60 -16.37 -8.69
N ALA A 8 -1.03 -16.74 -9.84
CA ALA A 8 0.21 -16.20 -10.39
C ALA A 8 0.02 -14.87 -11.17
N GLY A 9 -0.84 -13.99 -10.66
CA GLY A 9 -1.02 -12.63 -11.19
C GLY A 9 0.14 -11.71 -10.79
N PHE A 10 -0.06 -10.41 -10.86
CA PHE A 10 0.98 -9.43 -10.49
C PHE A 10 1.55 -9.67 -9.09
N LEU A 11 0.69 -9.77 -8.07
CA LEU A 11 1.15 -9.84 -6.69
C LEU A 11 1.89 -11.14 -6.36
N GLY A 12 1.25 -12.28 -6.59
CA GLY A 12 1.86 -13.59 -6.31
C GLY A 12 2.90 -14.04 -7.34
N GLY A 13 2.83 -13.53 -8.57
CA GLY A 13 3.70 -13.94 -9.67
C GLY A 13 4.91 -13.04 -9.87
N ASP A 14 4.80 -11.72 -9.66
CA ASP A 14 5.88 -10.76 -9.93
C ASP A 14 6.37 -10.09 -8.64
N TYR A 15 5.46 -9.41 -7.94
CA TYR A 15 5.82 -8.48 -6.86
C TYR A 15 6.53 -9.16 -5.68
N LEU A 16 6.12 -10.39 -5.35
CA LEU A 16 6.68 -11.15 -4.23
C LEU A 16 7.91 -12.00 -4.59
N ILE A 17 8.38 -11.99 -5.86
CA ILE A 17 9.58 -12.74 -6.27
C ILE A 17 10.79 -12.45 -5.38
N PRO A 18 11.14 -11.19 -5.06
CA PRO A 18 12.29 -10.89 -4.19
C PRO A 18 12.18 -11.55 -2.81
N GLY A 19 10.95 -11.68 -2.29
CA GLY A 19 10.68 -12.38 -1.05
C GLY A 19 10.90 -13.89 -1.13
N TYR A 20 10.48 -14.51 -2.24
CA TYR A 20 10.71 -15.94 -2.47
C TYR A 20 12.21 -16.27 -2.57
N GLN A 21 13.01 -15.37 -3.13
CA GLN A 21 14.47 -15.50 -3.20
C GLN A 21 15.14 -15.48 -1.82
N LEU A 22 14.52 -14.84 -0.82
CA LEU A 22 15.03 -14.84 0.56
C LEU A 22 14.63 -16.10 1.33
N LEU A 23 13.50 -16.73 0.98
CA LEU A 23 12.99 -17.92 1.64
C LEU A 23 13.48 -19.23 1.01
N THR A 24 14.01 -19.17 -0.20
CA THR A 24 14.39 -20.35 -0.99
C THR A 24 15.78 -20.19 -1.58
N SER A 25 16.43 -21.33 -1.82
CA SER A 25 17.76 -21.41 -2.43
C SER A 25 17.72 -21.46 -3.95
N ASP A 26 16.64 -21.99 -4.53
CA ASP A 26 16.47 -22.15 -5.98
C ASP A 26 14.98 -22.08 -6.35
N LEU A 27 14.55 -20.94 -6.89
CA LEU A 27 13.15 -20.72 -7.29
C LEU A 27 12.66 -21.80 -8.27
N SER A 28 13.50 -22.23 -9.21
CA SER A 28 13.11 -23.17 -10.26
C SER A 28 12.76 -24.56 -9.71
N LYS A 29 13.28 -24.91 -8.52
CA LYS A 29 13.04 -26.22 -7.87
C LYS A 29 12.11 -26.12 -6.68
N GLU A 30 12.14 -25.00 -5.97
CA GLU A 30 11.47 -24.84 -4.67
C GLU A 30 10.18 -24.04 -4.76
N VAL A 31 9.89 -23.37 -5.88
CA VAL A 31 8.63 -22.65 -6.10
C VAL A 31 7.86 -23.27 -7.26
N ARG A 32 6.54 -23.37 -7.10
CA ARG A 32 5.60 -23.74 -8.18
C ARG A 32 4.44 -22.77 -8.16
N ALA A 33 3.98 -22.36 -9.33
CA ALA A 33 2.85 -21.47 -9.44
C ALA A 33 1.70 -22.12 -10.22
N VAL A 34 0.48 -21.77 -9.83
CA VAL A 34 -0.75 -22.22 -10.46
C VAL A 34 -1.63 -21.03 -10.75
N LYS A 35 -2.02 -20.84 -12.01
CA LYS A 35 -3.03 -19.86 -12.40
C LYS A 35 -4.38 -20.52 -12.69
N GLY A 36 -5.45 -19.72 -12.65
CA GLY A 36 -6.81 -20.22 -12.85
C GLY A 36 -7.16 -20.55 -14.30
N SER A 37 -6.52 -19.90 -15.28
CA SER A 37 -6.82 -20.04 -16.71
C SER A 37 -5.61 -20.53 -17.52
N PHE A 38 -5.86 -21.20 -18.64
CA PHE A 38 -4.82 -21.60 -19.60
C PHE A 38 -4.38 -20.46 -20.53
N GLU A 39 -5.13 -19.35 -20.53
CA GLU A 39 -4.85 -18.18 -21.36
C GLU A 39 -3.45 -17.62 -21.09
N ASN A 40 -2.67 -17.33 -22.13
CA ASN A 40 -1.30 -16.81 -22.06
C ASN A 40 -0.34 -17.61 -21.14
N LEU A 41 -0.62 -18.89 -20.89
CA LEU A 41 0.16 -19.72 -19.98
C LEU A 41 1.62 -19.83 -20.42
N GLU A 42 1.89 -20.18 -21.68
CA GLU A 42 3.25 -20.35 -22.21
C GLU A 42 4.06 -19.05 -22.20
N GLN A 43 3.41 -17.92 -22.52
CA GLN A 43 4.08 -16.63 -22.45
C GLN A 43 4.45 -16.31 -21.00
N ARG A 44 3.50 -16.46 -20.08
CA ARG A 44 3.70 -16.15 -18.68
C ARG A 44 4.73 -17.05 -18.02
N GLU A 45 4.79 -18.32 -18.40
CA GLU A 45 5.79 -19.27 -17.90
C GLU A 45 7.22 -18.81 -18.27
N LYS A 46 7.43 -18.24 -19.46
CA LYS A 46 8.75 -17.73 -19.90
C LYS A 46 9.21 -16.51 -19.10
N GLU A 47 8.27 -15.74 -18.54
CA GLU A 47 8.55 -14.54 -17.75
C GLU A 47 8.91 -14.87 -16.29
N LEU A 48 8.48 -16.04 -15.80
CA LEU A 48 8.62 -16.40 -14.39
C LEU A 48 9.88 -17.23 -14.14
N PRO A 49 10.56 -17.01 -12.99
CA PRO A 49 11.76 -17.79 -12.63
C PRO A 49 11.43 -19.19 -12.07
N PHE A 50 10.17 -19.61 -12.11
CA PHE A 50 9.70 -20.89 -11.57
C PHE A 50 8.60 -21.50 -12.46
N PRO A 51 8.43 -22.84 -12.43
CA PRO A 51 7.40 -23.51 -13.24
C PRO A 51 5.98 -23.04 -12.92
N LEU A 52 5.20 -22.85 -13.98
CA LEU A 52 3.82 -22.39 -13.93
C LEU A 52 2.89 -23.45 -14.56
N SER A 53 1.79 -23.76 -13.89
CA SER A 53 0.72 -24.60 -14.44
C SER A 53 -0.64 -23.90 -14.33
N ALA A 54 -1.68 -24.50 -14.93
CA ALA A 54 -3.03 -23.95 -14.90
C ALA A 54 -4.07 -25.00 -14.50
N GLY A 55 -5.05 -24.60 -13.70
CA GLY A 55 -6.24 -25.39 -13.37
C GLY A 55 -6.03 -26.66 -12.52
N ASN A 56 -4.80 -27.01 -12.18
CA ASN A 56 -4.40 -28.26 -11.53
C ASN A 56 -3.83 -28.05 -10.11
N GLY A 57 -4.36 -27.06 -9.38
CA GLY A 57 -3.80 -26.63 -8.10
C GLY A 57 -3.73 -27.74 -7.06
N ARG A 58 -4.74 -28.63 -7.02
CA ARG A 58 -4.81 -29.72 -6.05
C ARG A 58 -3.72 -30.76 -6.32
N GLU A 59 -3.51 -31.10 -7.58
CA GLU A 59 -2.51 -32.05 -8.04
C GLU A 59 -1.10 -31.53 -7.71
N VAL A 60 -0.84 -30.25 -7.98
CA VAL A 60 0.43 -29.60 -7.64
C VAL A 60 0.69 -29.62 -6.15
N LEU A 61 -0.30 -29.28 -5.30
CA LEU A 61 -0.15 -29.34 -3.85
C LEU A 61 0.19 -30.76 -3.36
N LYS A 62 -0.50 -31.79 -3.89
CA LYS A 62 -0.26 -33.19 -3.52
C LYS A 62 1.13 -33.69 -3.90
N GLN A 63 1.57 -33.38 -5.12
CA GLN A 63 2.87 -33.84 -5.64
C GLN A 63 4.03 -33.08 -5.00
N PHE A 64 3.90 -31.77 -4.87
CA PHE A 64 5.00 -30.92 -4.45
C PHE A 64 5.15 -30.85 -2.93
N GLN A 65 4.04 -31.00 -2.20
CA GLN A 65 3.95 -30.95 -0.73
C GLN A 65 4.62 -29.69 -0.14
N PRO A 66 4.10 -28.49 -0.42
CA PRO A 66 4.72 -27.25 0.05
C PRO A 66 4.66 -27.10 1.57
N GLN A 67 5.64 -26.39 2.12
CA GLN A 67 5.57 -25.86 3.49
C GLN A 67 4.72 -24.59 3.57
N MET A 68 4.70 -23.76 2.52
CA MET A 68 3.90 -22.54 2.47
C MET A 68 3.11 -22.43 1.17
N ILE A 69 1.88 -21.94 1.29
CA ILE A 69 1.01 -21.59 0.18
C ILE A 69 0.87 -20.07 0.14
N ILE A 70 1.26 -19.46 -0.97
CA ILE A 70 0.91 -18.07 -1.28
C ILE A 70 -0.43 -18.08 -1.98
N PHE A 71 -1.43 -17.42 -1.40
CA PHE A 71 -2.79 -17.40 -1.89
C PHE A 71 -3.18 -16.01 -2.37
N SER A 72 -3.12 -15.82 -3.70
CA SER A 72 -3.38 -14.54 -4.36
C SER A 72 -4.28 -14.66 -5.63
N PRO A 73 -5.36 -15.46 -5.62
CA PRO A 73 -6.32 -15.43 -6.74
C PRO A 73 -7.13 -14.12 -6.79
N PRO A 74 -7.93 -13.90 -7.86
CA PRO A 74 -8.94 -12.84 -7.88
C PRO A 74 -9.86 -12.89 -6.63
N PRO A 75 -10.14 -11.75 -5.97
CA PRO A 75 -10.89 -11.73 -4.71
C PRO A 75 -12.30 -12.34 -4.78
N ASP A 76 -13.00 -12.15 -5.90
CA ASP A 76 -14.34 -12.68 -6.18
C ASP A 76 -14.36 -14.22 -6.26
N GLN A 77 -13.24 -14.84 -6.63
CA GLN A 77 -13.11 -16.29 -6.79
C GLN A 77 -12.40 -16.96 -5.62
N ALA A 78 -11.76 -16.18 -4.74
CA ALA A 78 -10.87 -16.68 -3.69
C ALA A 78 -11.51 -17.77 -2.82
N LYS A 79 -12.70 -17.54 -2.26
CA LYS A 79 -13.36 -18.53 -1.38
C LYS A 79 -13.57 -19.87 -2.09
N LYS A 80 -14.11 -19.85 -3.31
CA LYS A 80 -14.35 -21.04 -4.14
C LYS A 80 -13.04 -21.77 -4.47
N ILE A 81 -11.98 -21.03 -4.81
CA ILE A 81 -10.67 -21.63 -5.13
C ILE A 81 -10.08 -22.32 -3.89
N ALA A 82 -10.14 -21.67 -2.72
CA ALA A 82 -9.66 -22.26 -1.47
C ALA A 82 -10.43 -23.55 -1.10
N GLU A 83 -11.76 -23.52 -1.22
CA GLU A 83 -12.63 -24.67 -0.92
C GLU A 83 -12.38 -25.87 -1.84
N ASN A 84 -12.06 -25.63 -3.11
CA ASN A 84 -11.81 -26.70 -4.08
C ASN A 84 -10.36 -27.19 -4.11
N THR A 85 -9.41 -26.37 -3.64
CA THR A 85 -7.97 -26.61 -3.82
C THR A 85 -7.24 -26.84 -2.49
N ILE A 86 -7.26 -25.83 -1.61
CA ILE A 86 -6.49 -25.83 -0.36
C ILE A 86 -7.17 -26.72 0.68
N PHE A 87 -8.49 -26.60 0.83
CA PHE A 87 -9.21 -27.27 1.92
C PHE A 87 -9.14 -28.80 1.82
N PRO A 88 -9.35 -29.42 0.64
CA PRO A 88 -9.22 -30.87 0.51
C PRO A 88 -7.79 -31.35 0.80
N TYR A 89 -6.77 -30.58 0.37
CA TYR A 89 -5.37 -30.89 0.63
C TYR A 89 -5.04 -30.85 2.13
N CYS A 90 -5.44 -29.81 2.85
CA CYS A 90 -5.22 -29.71 4.30
C CYS A 90 -5.95 -30.84 5.06
N LYS A 91 -7.19 -31.16 4.69
CA LYS A 91 -7.96 -32.27 5.30
C LYS A 91 -7.27 -33.62 5.08
N GLU A 92 -6.75 -33.87 3.88
CA GLU A 92 -6.02 -35.10 3.55
C GLU A 92 -4.73 -35.22 4.37
N ARG A 93 -3.96 -34.14 4.50
CA ARG A 93 -2.74 -34.13 5.33
C ARG A 93 -3.04 -34.33 6.81
N SER A 94 -4.07 -33.69 7.33
CA SER A 94 -4.50 -33.88 8.72
C SER A 94 -4.87 -35.34 9.01
N LYS A 95 -5.65 -35.99 8.12
CA LYS A 95 -5.96 -37.43 8.23
C LYS A 95 -4.71 -38.31 8.23
N GLN A 96 -3.68 -37.92 7.47
CA GLN A 96 -2.40 -38.61 7.40
C GLN A 96 -1.42 -38.19 8.51
N ARG A 97 -1.82 -37.31 9.43
CA ARG A 97 -0.97 -36.72 10.48
C ARG A 97 0.30 -36.06 9.94
N LEU A 98 0.22 -35.50 8.74
CA LEU A 98 1.31 -34.75 8.13
C LEU A 98 1.23 -33.27 8.53
N PRO A 99 2.36 -32.54 8.59
CA PRO A 99 2.38 -31.11 8.89
C PRO A 99 1.48 -30.33 7.94
N LEU A 100 0.67 -29.42 8.45
CA LEU A 100 -0.17 -28.55 7.63
C LEU A 100 0.68 -27.44 6.98
N PRO A 101 0.34 -26.99 5.75
CA PRO A 101 1.04 -25.87 5.15
C PRO A 101 0.69 -24.56 5.87
N GLU A 102 1.65 -23.65 5.94
CA GLU A 102 1.43 -22.26 6.28
C GLU A 102 0.74 -21.54 5.11
N ILE A 103 -0.14 -20.57 5.40
CA ILE A 103 -0.88 -19.86 4.34
C ILE A 103 -0.61 -18.37 4.44
N VAL A 104 -0.11 -17.77 3.35
CA VAL A 104 0.01 -16.32 3.22
C VAL A 104 -1.00 -15.86 2.18
N SER A 105 -2.06 -15.19 2.62
CA SER A 105 -3.18 -14.74 1.80
C SER A 105 -3.05 -13.26 1.49
N ALA A 106 -3.15 -12.90 0.23
CA ALA A 106 -3.23 -11.51 -0.22
C ALA A 106 -4.65 -11.07 -0.59
N ILE A 107 -5.66 -11.72 0.01
CA ILE A 107 -7.07 -11.45 -0.26
C ILE A 107 -7.63 -10.49 0.81
N PRO A 108 -7.99 -9.23 0.46
CA PRO A 108 -8.40 -8.23 1.45
C PRO A 108 -9.61 -8.63 2.29
N GLY A 109 -10.58 -9.34 1.69
CA GLY A 109 -11.81 -9.79 2.34
C GLY A 109 -11.69 -11.10 3.13
N LEU A 110 -10.50 -11.68 3.27
CA LEU A 110 -10.26 -12.87 4.09
C LEU A 110 -9.39 -12.51 5.28
N SER A 111 -9.92 -12.69 6.49
CA SER A 111 -9.12 -12.60 7.71
C SER A 111 -8.12 -13.74 7.81
N ALA A 112 -7.03 -13.54 8.55
CA ALA A 112 -6.01 -14.56 8.73
C ALA A 112 -6.58 -15.84 9.37
N ASP A 113 -7.52 -15.71 10.32
CA ASP A 113 -8.20 -16.84 10.96
C ASP A 113 -9.23 -17.57 10.07
N TRP A 114 -9.53 -17.06 8.87
CA TRP A 114 -10.58 -17.63 8.03
C TRP A 114 -10.31 -19.11 7.69
N PHE A 115 -9.05 -19.44 7.38
CA PHE A 115 -8.65 -20.81 7.02
C PHE A 115 -8.81 -21.78 8.19
N SER A 116 -8.35 -21.41 9.38
CA SER A 116 -8.45 -22.25 10.57
C SER A 116 -9.91 -22.44 11.01
N LYS A 117 -10.71 -21.37 11.01
CA LYS A 117 -12.15 -21.42 11.33
C LYS A 117 -12.95 -22.28 10.36
N LYS A 118 -12.67 -22.19 9.05
CA LYS A 118 -13.39 -22.98 8.04
C LYS A 118 -12.99 -24.44 8.00
N LEU A 119 -11.73 -24.76 8.32
CA LEU A 119 -11.21 -26.12 8.30
C LEU A 119 -11.33 -26.85 9.64
N GLU A 120 -11.52 -26.11 10.74
CA GLU A 120 -11.41 -26.62 12.12
C GLU A 120 -10.04 -27.30 12.34
N LEU A 121 -8.99 -26.71 11.77
CA LEU A 121 -7.61 -27.16 11.85
C LEU A 121 -6.72 -26.01 12.34
N PRO A 122 -5.64 -26.30 13.08
CA PRO A 122 -4.71 -25.29 13.59
C PRO A 122 -3.78 -24.79 12.48
N ILE A 123 -4.34 -24.12 11.47
CA ILE A 123 -3.60 -23.55 10.36
C ILE A 123 -2.97 -22.23 10.80
N SER A 124 -1.65 -22.11 10.69
CA SER A 124 -0.93 -20.83 10.75
C SER A 124 -1.13 -20.09 9.43
N ALA A 125 -1.75 -18.93 9.50
CA ALA A 125 -2.03 -18.10 8.34
C ALA A 125 -1.72 -16.63 8.59
N ALA A 126 -1.36 -15.93 7.53
CA ALA A 126 -1.17 -14.49 7.49
C ALA A 126 -2.03 -13.90 6.39
N LYS A 127 -2.66 -12.77 6.66
CA LYS A 127 -3.17 -11.87 5.63
C LYS A 127 -2.14 -10.78 5.41
N ILE A 128 -1.78 -10.55 4.16
CA ILE A 128 -0.81 -9.53 3.76
C ILE A 128 -1.50 -8.47 2.90
N MET A 129 -1.14 -7.21 3.16
CA MET A 129 -1.39 -6.07 2.30
C MET A 129 -0.03 -5.45 1.99
N PRO A 130 0.66 -5.90 0.93
CA PRO A 130 1.97 -5.36 0.58
C PRO A 130 1.88 -3.87 0.25
N SER A 131 2.98 -3.14 0.44
CA SER A 131 3.01 -1.68 0.26
C SER A 131 2.67 -1.22 -1.17
N MET A 132 2.93 -2.10 -2.15
CA MET A 132 2.91 -1.79 -3.59
C MET A 132 3.87 -0.64 -3.96
N ALA A 133 4.98 -0.51 -3.23
CA ALA A 133 6.02 0.47 -3.49
C ALA A 133 6.89 0.04 -4.69
N GLU A 134 6.38 0.26 -5.89
CA GLU A 134 7.11 0.09 -7.15
C GLU A 134 8.11 1.24 -7.38
N PRO A 135 9.13 1.07 -8.26
CA PRO A 135 10.00 2.17 -8.64
C PRO A 135 9.23 3.35 -9.23
N ILE A 136 9.51 4.55 -8.73
CA ILE A 136 8.86 5.81 -9.15
C ILE A 136 9.81 6.55 -10.09
N ALA A 137 9.43 6.74 -11.36
CA ALA A 137 10.32 7.27 -12.40
C ALA A 137 11.75 6.64 -12.40
N GLY A 138 11.86 5.34 -12.12
CA GLY A 138 13.14 4.61 -12.04
C GLY A 138 13.89 4.71 -10.71
N VAL A 139 13.34 5.40 -9.71
CA VAL A 139 13.89 5.45 -8.34
C VAL A 139 13.26 4.35 -7.49
N GLU A 140 14.10 3.51 -6.89
CA GLU A 140 13.67 2.45 -5.97
C GLU A 140 12.96 3.06 -4.73
N ALA A 141 11.65 2.81 -4.61
CA ALA A 141 10.82 3.35 -3.54
C ALA A 141 10.52 2.32 -2.43
N GLY A 142 11.02 1.08 -2.54
CA GLY A 142 10.71 -0.01 -1.61
C GLY A 142 10.98 0.33 -0.13
N ALA A 143 12.02 1.14 0.15
CA ALA A 143 12.33 1.59 1.51
C ALA A 143 11.29 2.54 2.13
N LEU A 144 10.41 3.13 1.32
CA LEU A 144 9.29 3.97 1.76
C LEU A 144 7.97 3.19 1.81
N GLY A 145 7.99 1.90 1.49
CA GLY A 145 6.81 1.06 1.52
C GLY A 145 6.44 0.62 2.93
N ALA A 146 5.18 0.75 3.31
CA ALA A 146 4.62 0.11 4.51
C ALA A 146 3.72 -1.06 4.10
N SER A 147 4.09 -2.28 4.50
CA SER A 147 3.32 -3.51 4.29
C SER A 147 2.62 -3.90 5.58
N PHE A 148 1.34 -4.23 5.50
CA PHE A 148 0.54 -4.60 6.67
C PHE A 148 0.32 -6.12 6.71
N VAL A 149 0.47 -6.70 7.90
CA VAL A 149 0.32 -8.14 8.13
C VAL A 149 -0.59 -8.38 9.32
N SER A 150 -1.63 -9.19 9.12
CA SER A 150 -2.44 -9.74 10.21
C SER A 150 -2.19 -11.23 10.30
N LEU A 151 -1.95 -11.72 11.52
CA LEU A 151 -1.64 -13.12 11.79
C LEU A 151 -2.84 -13.85 12.39
N SER A 152 -2.99 -15.12 12.03
CA SER A 152 -3.97 -16.02 12.67
C SER A 152 -3.55 -16.32 14.11
N GLN A 153 -4.50 -16.72 14.95
CA GLN A 153 -4.22 -17.14 16.33
C GLN A 153 -3.23 -18.31 16.45
N ASN A 154 -3.12 -19.16 15.42
CA ASN A 154 -2.19 -20.29 15.39
C ASN A 154 -0.80 -19.91 14.83
N ALA A 155 -0.53 -18.63 14.56
CA ALA A 155 0.76 -18.20 14.04
C ALA A 155 1.82 -18.20 15.14
N GLY A 156 2.88 -19.01 14.95
CA GLY A 156 4.06 -18.97 15.79
C GLY A 156 5.08 -17.94 15.32
N GLU A 157 6.09 -17.68 16.16
CA GLU A 157 7.16 -16.71 15.88
C GLU A 157 7.98 -17.06 14.62
N ASP A 158 8.25 -18.36 14.39
CA ASP A 158 8.93 -18.82 13.18
C ASP A 158 8.18 -18.43 11.89
N PHE A 159 6.84 -18.54 11.91
CA PHE A 159 6.01 -18.16 10.77
C PHE A 159 5.99 -16.64 10.59
N ARG A 160 5.87 -15.90 11.70
CA ARG A 160 5.98 -14.43 11.70
C ARG A 160 7.27 -13.96 11.04
N GLN A 161 8.41 -14.52 11.41
CA GLN A 161 9.71 -14.19 10.84
C GLN A 161 9.80 -14.52 9.35
N ARG A 162 9.22 -15.65 8.90
CA ARG A 162 9.13 -15.99 7.48
C ARG A 162 8.30 -14.98 6.70
N VAL A 163 7.16 -14.55 7.23
CA VAL A 163 6.31 -13.52 6.58
C VAL A 163 7.01 -12.17 6.55
N GLN A 164 7.72 -11.79 7.62
CA GLN A 164 8.55 -10.59 7.63
C GLN A 164 9.65 -10.66 6.57
N THR A 165 10.35 -11.79 6.48
CA THR A 165 11.38 -12.01 5.46
C THR A 165 10.82 -11.92 4.04
N LEU A 166 9.67 -12.55 3.80
CA LEU A 166 8.95 -12.50 2.52
C LEU A 166 8.71 -11.07 2.05
N LEU A 167 8.33 -10.17 2.95
CA LEU A 167 7.93 -8.80 2.61
C LEU A 167 9.07 -7.78 2.72
N SER A 168 10.20 -8.14 3.35
CA SER A 168 11.30 -7.21 3.69
C SER A 168 11.92 -6.45 2.52
N LYS A 169 11.81 -6.97 1.29
CA LYS A 169 12.28 -6.28 0.06
C LYS A 169 11.25 -5.36 -0.56
N THR A 170 10.00 -5.46 -0.11
CA THR A 170 8.85 -4.72 -0.64
C THR A 170 8.35 -3.65 0.31
N GLY A 171 9.03 -3.44 1.44
CA GLY A 171 8.66 -2.44 2.43
C GLY A 171 9.00 -2.86 3.85
N GLU A 172 8.89 -1.90 4.75
CA GLU A 172 8.82 -2.15 6.19
C GLU A 172 7.53 -2.92 6.51
N VAL A 173 7.59 -3.84 7.47
CA VAL A 173 6.53 -4.81 7.75
C VAL A 173 5.94 -4.53 9.12
N PHE A 174 4.66 -4.19 9.15
CA PHE A 174 3.92 -3.88 10.37
C PHE A 174 2.91 -4.99 10.66
N PHE A 175 3.02 -5.57 11.85
CA PHE A 175 2.09 -6.60 12.32
C PHE A 175 0.95 -5.92 13.09
N LEU A 176 -0.26 -6.02 12.57
CA LEU A 176 -1.43 -5.32 13.10
C LEU A 176 -2.72 -6.13 12.93
N ASN A 177 -3.73 -5.77 13.70
CA ASN A 177 -5.03 -6.44 13.61
C ASN A 177 -5.77 -6.07 12.32
N ASP A 178 -6.61 -6.99 11.83
CA ASP A 178 -7.34 -6.81 10.56
C ASP A 178 -8.16 -5.50 10.49
N HIS A 179 -8.67 -5.03 11.62
CA HIS A 179 -9.47 -3.80 11.70
C HIS A 179 -8.63 -2.52 11.60
N ASP A 180 -7.33 -2.57 11.91
CA ASP A 180 -6.43 -1.42 11.86
C ASP A 180 -6.02 -1.09 10.42
N VAL A 181 -6.00 -2.11 9.55
CA VAL A 181 -5.62 -2.00 8.14
C VAL A 181 -6.38 -0.86 7.45
N ILE A 182 -7.71 -0.79 7.62
CA ILE A 182 -8.53 0.24 6.96
C ILE A 182 -8.24 1.64 7.52
N SER A 183 -7.99 1.74 8.83
CA SER A 183 -7.66 3.01 9.47
C SER A 183 -6.37 3.60 8.91
N LEU A 184 -5.33 2.78 8.73
CA LEU A 184 -4.03 3.20 8.21
C LEU A 184 -4.03 3.35 6.68
N LEU A 185 -4.81 2.53 5.95
CA LEU A 185 -5.03 2.75 4.51
C LEU A 185 -5.70 4.08 4.23
N ALA A 186 -6.65 4.52 5.07
CA ALA A 186 -7.26 5.83 4.91
C ALA A 186 -6.21 6.96 4.99
N VAL A 187 -5.22 6.86 5.89
CA VAL A 187 -4.10 7.81 5.98
C VAL A 187 -3.25 7.80 4.70
N LYS A 188 -2.96 6.61 4.17
CA LYS A 188 -2.26 6.46 2.88
C LYS A 188 -3.03 7.12 1.72
N ILE A 189 -4.35 6.98 1.68
CA ILE A 189 -5.20 7.65 0.67
C ILE A 189 -5.12 9.17 0.83
N SER A 190 -5.27 9.69 2.05
CA SER A 190 -5.15 11.13 2.28
C SER A 190 -3.77 11.67 1.93
N SER A 191 -2.71 10.87 2.09
CA SER A 191 -1.35 11.22 1.64
C SER A 191 -1.26 11.29 0.10
N HIS A 192 -1.95 10.41 -0.61
CA HIS A 192 -1.98 10.38 -2.08
C HIS A 192 -2.62 11.64 -2.70
N LEU A 193 -3.54 12.30 -1.99
CA LEU A 193 -4.23 13.51 -2.46
C LEU A 193 -3.28 14.71 -2.65
N TRP A 194 -2.01 14.62 -2.24
CA TRP A 194 -0.97 15.56 -2.66
C TRP A 194 -0.83 15.69 -4.18
N SER A 195 -1.14 14.63 -4.93
CA SER A 195 -1.18 14.71 -6.40
C SER A 195 -2.22 15.73 -6.87
N ASN A 196 -3.43 15.68 -6.32
CA ASN A 196 -4.50 16.62 -6.60
C ASN A 196 -4.11 18.04 -6.15
N ALA A 197 -3.62 18.16 -4.90
CA ALA A 197 -3.20 19.43 -4.35
C ALA A 197 -2.10 20.12 -5.16
N ALA A 198 -1.08 19.38 -5.59
CA ALA A 198 -0.01 19.94 -6.40
C ALA A 198 -0.53 20.46 -7.75
N MET A 199 -1.46 19.73 -8.39
CA MET A 199 -2.09 20.17 -9.64
C MET A 199 -2.92 21.44 -9.46
N ASP A 200 -3.71 21.52 -8.39
CA ASP A 200 -4.53 22.69 -8.08
C ASP A 200 -3.68 23.92 -7.74
N ILE A 201 -2.57 23.74 -7.03
CA ILE A 201 -1.61 24.81 -6.75
C ILE A 201 -0.97 25.31 -8.04
N CYS A 202 -0.57 24.41 -8.94
CA CYS A 202 -0.06 24.77 -10.27
C CYS A 202 -1.08 25.60 -11.05
N ASP A 203 -2.33 25.15 -11.11
CA ASP A 203 -3.38 25.78 -11.91
C ASP A 203 -3.73 27.18 -11.35
N ALA A 204 -3.83 27.30 -10.03
CA ALA A 204 -4.08 28.58 -9.37
C ALA A 204 -2.90 29.57 -9.52
N ALA A 205 -1.65 29.08 -9.43
CA ALA A 205 -0.48 29.91 -9.67
C ALA A 205 -0.42 30.39 -11.12
N GLN A 206 -0.72 29.51 -12.08
CA GLN A 206 -0.77 29.84 -13.51
C GLN A 206 -1.86 30.90 -13.80
N ALA A 207 -3.03 30.77 -13.19
CA ALA A 207 -4.09 31.79 -13.29
C ALA A 207 -3.66 33.16 -12.74
N CYS A 208 -2.67 33.19 -11.85
CA CYS A 208 -2.05 34.41 -11.34
C CYS A 208 -0.76 34.82 -12.09
N GLY A 209 -0.47 34.21 -13.24
CA GLY A 209 0.68 34.52 -14.07
C GLY A 209 2.02 33.96 -13.60
N GLN A 210 2.02 33.00 -12.66
CA GLN A 210 3.24 32.32 -12.19
C GLN A 210 3.27 30.86 -12.60
N GLN A 211 4.42 30.40 -13.10
CA GLN A 211 4.62 29.01 -13.47
C GLN A 211 5.42 28.27 -12.41
N ILE A 212 4.82 27.22 -11.87
CA ILE A 212 5.41 26.25 -10.95
C ILE A 212 4.99 24.85 -11.41
N SER A 213 5.88 23.87 -11.33
CA SER A 213 5.55 22.49 -11.69
C SER A 213 5.20 21.65 -10.46
N THR A 214 4.45 20.57 -10.68
CA THR A 214 4.15 19.58 -9.62
C THR A 214 5.44 19.01 -9.03
N GLN A 215 6.47 18.78 -9.86
CA GLN A 215 7.76 18.28 -9.38
C GLN A 215 8.44 19.21 -8.37
N LYS A 216 8.41 20.53 -8.62
CA LYS A 216 8.96 21.53 -7.69
C LYS A 216 8.17 21.57 -6.38
N ILE A 217 6.84 21.45 -6.46
CA ILE A 217 5.98 21.37 -5.28
C ILE A 217 6.33 20.11 -4.47
N GLY A 218 6.35 18.94 -5.11
CA GLY A 218 6.69 17.67 -4.46
C GLY A 218 8.08 17.71 -3.81
N SER A 219 9.08 18.26 -4.50
CA SER A 219 10.43 18.41 -3.95
C SER A 219 10.46 19.28 -2.69
N ALA A 220 9.78 20.43 -2.70
CA ALA A 220 9.77 21.33 -1.55
C ALA A 220 8.99 20.77 -0.37
N VAL A 221 7.82 20.18 -0.61
CA VAL A 221 7.02 19.56 0.45
C VAL A 221 7.76 18.38 1.09
N ARG A 222 8.46 17.54 0.30
CA ARG A 222 9.35 16.50 0.86
C ARG A 222 10.47 17.11 1.70
N PHE A 223 11.09 18.20 1.24
CA PHE A 223 12.14 18.88 1.99
C PHE A 223 11.64 19.38 3.36
N TYR A 224 10.46 20.01 3.39
CA TYR A 224 9.84 20.49 4.62
C TYR A 224 9.46 19.35 5.57
N HIS A 225 8.84 18.29 5.04
CA HIS A 225 8.50 17.09 5.81
C HIS A 225 9.74 16.49 6.50
N ARG A 226 10.80 16.28 5.73
CA ARG A 226 12.05 15.71 6.24
C ARG A 226 12.80 16.62 7.19
N LYS A 227 12.62 17.95 7.10
CA LYS A 227 13.21 18.90 8.05
C LYS A 227 12.54 18.81 9.43
N ARG A 228 11.25 18.47 9.48
CA ARG A 228 10.51 18.28 10.73
C ARG A 228 10.76 16.91 11.35
N GLU A 229 11.10 15.92 10.54
CA GLU A 229 11.29 14.55 10.99
C GLU A 229 12.74 14.25 11.38
N ALA A 230 13.03 14.35 12.69
CA ALA A 230 14.38 14.22 13.24
C ALA A 230 14.99 12.83 13.02
N ASN A 231 14.14 11.79 12.88
CA ASN A 231 14.55 10.41 12.66
C ASN A 231 14.32 9.94 11.22
N ALA A 232 14.10 10.87 10.27
CA ALA A 232 13.78 10.52 8.90
C ALA A 232 14.83 9.56 8.31
N PRO A 233 14.42 8.37 7.81
CA PRO A 233 15.31 7.47 7.11
C PRO A 233 16.06 8.18 6.00
N LYS A 234 17.26 7.68 5.64
CA LYS A 234 18.07 8.27 4.56
C LYS A 234 17.21 8.46 3.31
N SER A 235 17.21 9.68 2.76
CA SER A 235 16.38 9.99 1.60
C SER A 235 16.72 9.08 0.43
N VAL A 236 15.68 8.51 -0.18
CA VAL A 236 15.81 7.71 -1.40
C VAL A 236 16.09 8.60 -2.63
N TYR A 237 15.82 9.90 -2.55
CA TYR A 237 16.05 10.87 -3.64
C TYR A 237 16.20 12.32 -3.12
N PRO A 238 17.14 13.13 -3.66
CA PRO A 238 17.33 14.52 -3.24
C PRO A 238 16.07 15.38 -3.35
N CYS A 239 15.87 16.31 -2.42
CA CYS A 239 14.73 17.23 -2.41
C CYS A 239 15.14 18.61 -1.86
N GLY A 240 14.46 19.67 -2.30
CA GLY A 240 14.75 21.04 -1.89
C GLY A 240 13.70 22.05 -2.36
N GLU A 241 13.90 23.30 -2.00
CA GLU A 241 13.00 24.44 -2.31
C GLU A 241 13.58 25.41 -3.36
N ASP A 242 14.60 24.97 -4.09
CA ASP A 242 15.33 25.80 -5.05
C ASP A 242 14.45 26.22 -6.22
N GLY A 243 14.54 27.51 -6.57
CA GLY A 243 13.80 28.07 -7.69
C GLY A 243 12.27 28.16 -7.47
N LEU A 244 11.81 28.11 -6.22
CA LEU A 244 10.45 28.49 -5.82
C LEU A 244 10.36 29.99 -5.51
N PRO A 245 9.23 30.64 -5.83
CA PRO A 245 8.95 32.00 -5.37
C PRO A 245 8.70 32.02 -3.85
N ASN A 246 8.96 33.16 -3.20
CA ASN A 246 8.87 33.28 -1.74
C ASN A 246 7.50 32.89 -1.19
N TRP A 247 6.40 33.31 -1.84
CA TRP A 247 5.05 32.94 -1.41
C TRP A 247 4.89 31.41 -1.36
N ALA A 248 5.44 30.68 -2.34
CA ALA A 248 5.29 29.23 -2.43
C ALA A 248 6.06 28.53 -1.33
N ARG A 249 7.24 29.04 -0.94
CA ARG A 249 8.01 28.47 0.17
C ARG A 249 7.22 28.48 1.47
N TYR A 250 6.75 29.65 1.90
CA TYR A 250 5.96 29.78 3.12
C TYR A 250 4.63 29.03 3.03
N PHE A 251 3.97 29.07 1.87
CA PHE A 251 2.69 28.40 1.65
C PHE A 251 2.82 26.88 1.76
N LEU A 252 3.78 26.28 1.05
CA LEU A 252 4.00 24.84 1.02
C LEU A 252 4.52 24.32 2.37
N ASP A 253 5.35 25.08 3.08
CA ASP A 253 5.82 24.73 4.41
C ASP A 253 4.66 24.67 5.43
N SER A 254 3.77 25.67 5.37
CA SER A 254 2.57 25.72 6.22
C SER A 254 1.57 24.61 5.86
N MET A 255 1.39 24.36 4.56
CA MET A 255 0.50 23.32 4.04
C MET A 255 0.96 21.92 4.45
N GLU A 256 2.26 21.63 4.30
CA GLU A 256 2.86 20.38 4.72
C GLU A 256 2.63 20.12 6.21
N ASN A 257 2.92 21.12 7.06
CA ASN A 257 2.74 21.03 8.50
C ASN A 257 1.28 20.74 8.88
N ALA A 258 0.33 21.50 8.31
CA ALA A 258 -1.08 21.33 8.60
C ALA A 258 -1.61 19.98 8.11
N TRP A 259 -1.19 19.54 6.92
CA TRP A 259 -1.61 18.28 6.34
C TRP A 259 -1.13 17.09 7.17
N PHE A 260 0.18 17.01 7.42
CA PHE A 260 0.74 15.91 8.20
C PHE A 260 0.21 15.91 9.64
N SER A 261 0.08 17.07 10.28
CA SER A 261 -0.54 17.19 11.60
C SER A 261 -1.98 16.65 11.62
N GLY A 262 -2.76 16.88 10.56
CA GLY A 262 -4.11 16.34 10.42
C GLY A 262 -4.13 14.80 10.37
N LEU A 263 -3.17 14.21 9.64
CA LEU A 263 -3.00 12.76 9.57
C LEU A 263 -2.56 12.17 10.93
N SER A 264 -1.59 12.78 11.61
CA SER A 264 -1.11 12.34 12.91
C SER A 264 -2.19 12.44 13.98
N GLN A 265 -2.95 13.55 14.01
CA GLN A 265 -4.07 13.69 14.95
C GLN A 265 -5.19 12.69 14.70
N TYR A 266 -5.50 12.38 13.44
CA TYR A 266 -6.45 11.32 13.13
C TYR A 266 -5.95 9.97 13.66
N THR A 267 -4.67 9.67 13.43
CA THR A 267 -4.02 8.41 13.82
C THR A 267 -3.97 8.24 15.33
N ALA A 268 -3.56 9.28 16.06
CA ALA A 268 -3.51 9.30 17.52
C ALA A 268 -4.88 9.12 18.21
N LYS A 269 -5.98 9.36 17.48
CA LYS A 269 -7.36 9.12 17.96
C LYS A 269 -7.87 7.71 17.65
N GLN A 270 -7.12 6.89 16.91
CA GLN A 270 -7.50 5.51 16.64
C GLN A 270 -7.01 4.59 17.76
N GLU A 271 -7.84 3.62 18.15
CA GLU A 271 -7.45 2.53 19.02
C GLU A 271 -6.79 1.43 18.17
N LEU A 272 -5.50 1.60 17.87
CA LEU A 272 -4.73 0.66 17.04
C LEU A 272 -4.10 -0.45 17.89
N SER A 273 -3.84 -1.60 17.29
CA SER A 273 -3.10 -2.70 17.92
C SER A 273 -1.59 -2.47 18.03
N ILE A 274 -1.09 -1.37 17.48
CA ILE A 274 0.32 -1.01 17.40
C ILE A 274 0.57 0.25 18.23
N SER A 275 1.85 0.51 18.54
CA SER A 275 2.23 1.74 19.24
C SER A 275 1.96 2.99 18.39
N LEU A 276 1.83 4.14 19.06
CA LEU A 276 1.71 5.43 18.35
C LEU A 276 2.95 5.70 17.48
N GLU A 277 4.14 5.33 17.95
CA GLU A 277 5.39 5.46 17.21
C GLU A 277 5.39 4.66 15.91
N GLU A 278 4.96 3.39 15.94
CA GLU A 278 4.81 2.57 14.73
C GLU A 278 3.75 3.16 13.78
N ALA A 279 2.64 3.68 14.33
CA ALA A 279 1.59 4.28 13.51
C ALA A 279 2.07 5.60 12.85
N GLU A 280 2.85 6.41 13.55
CA GLU A 280 3.48 7.61 12.98
C GLU A 280 4.51 7.23 11.91
N GLN A 281 5.33 6.21 12.13
CA GLN A 281 6.26 5.69 11.12
C GLN A 281 5.52 5.28 9.82
N ILE A 282 4.38 4.58 9.93
CA ILE A 282 3.54 4.24 8.77
C ILE A 282 3.07 5.49 8.04
N ASN A 283 2.69 6.53 8.77
CA ASN A 283 2.29 7.81 8.20
C ASN A 283 3.44 8.46 7.44
N HIS A 284 4.64 8.53 8.04
CA HIS A 284 5.84 9.08 7.39
C HIS A 284 6.19 8.34 6.10
N LEU A 285 6.25 7.01 6.14
CA LEU A 285 6.53 6.18 4.97
C LEU A 285 5.52 6.43 3.84
N SER A 286 4.23 6.39 4.18
CA SER A 286 3.14 6.61 3.23
C SER A 286 3.17 8.03 2.66
N TYR A 287 3.44 9.03 3.50
CA TYR A 287 3.49 10.42 3.12
C TYR A 287 4.66 10.71 2.19
N GLU A 288 5.86 10.26 2.56
CA GLU A 288 7.07 10.47 1.78
C GLU A 288 7.00 9.74 0.42
N MET A 289 6.45 8.52 0.37
CA MET A 289 6.26 7.77 -0.88
C MET A 289 5.32 8.51 -1.85
N ASN A 290 4.20 9.04 -1.34
CA ASN A 290 3.25 9.77 -2.19
C ASN A 290 3.82 11.11 -2.66
N LEU A 291 4.57 11.81 -1.81
CA LEU A 291 5.25 13.03 -2.23
C LEU A 291 6.38 12.76 -3.23
N LEU A 292 7.05 11.60 -3.15
CA LEU A 292 8.06 11.20 -4.11
C LEU A 292 7.45 11.01 -5.51
N ASN A 293 6.24 10.44 -5.59
CA ASN A 293 5.46 10.41 -6.83
C ASN A 293 5.23 11.82 -7.39
N VAL A 294 4.80 12.77 -6.55
CA VAL A 294 4.58 14.16 -6.99
C VAL A 294 5.88 14.82 -7.46
N GLN A 295 7.01 14.52 -6.82
CA GLN A 295 8.31 15.08 -7.19
C GLN A 295 8.84 14.54 -8.53
N LEU A 296 8.66 13.25 -8.80
CA LEU A 296 9.36 12.57 -9.88
C LEU A 296 8.51 12.40 -11.14
N GLU A 297 7.20 12.22 -10.99
CA GLU A 297 6.32 11.94 -12.11
C GLU A 297 5.86 13.21 -12.84
N SER A 298 5.53 13.06 -14.11
CA SER A 298 4.86 14.11 -14.88
C SER A 298 3.41 14.32 -14.42
N ARG A 299 2.84 15.49 -14.69
CA ARG A 299 1.42 15.75 -14.40
C ARG A 299 0.51 14.73 -15.08
N GLU A 300 0.81 14.39 -16.34
CA GLU A 300 0.05 13.42 -17.12
C GLU A 300 0.08 12.04 -16.46
N LYS A 301 1.25 11.64 -15.94
CA LYS A 301 1.42 10.37 -15.23
C LYS A 301 0.73 10.38 -13.87
N LEU A 302 0.73 11.49 -13.13
CA LEU A 302 -0.04 11.63 -11.89
C LEU A 302 -1.56 11.48 -12.14
N ILE A 303 -2.09 12.12 -13.18
CA ILE A 303 -3.50 11.97 -13.59
C ILE A 303 -3.81 10.52 -13.96
N LEU A 304 -2.93 9.89 -14.73
CA LEU A 304 -3.07 8.50 -15.14
C LEU A 304 -3.06 7.56 -13.93
N ASN A 305 -2.15 7.77 -12.98
CA ASN A 305 -2.05 6.99 -11.75
C ASN A 305 -3.31 7.16 -10.87
N ILE A 306 -3.82 8.38 -10.70
CA ILE A 306 -5.11 8.63 -10.00
C ILE A 306 -6.21 7.80 -10.66
N LYS A 307 -6.33 7.85 -11.99
CA LYS A 307 -7.36 7.10 -12.73
C LYS A 307 -7.23 5.58 -12.59
N HIS A 308 -6.01 5.04 -12.60
CA HIS A 308 -5.78 3.60 -12.47
C HIS A 308 -6.02 3.10 -11.05
N HIS A 309 -5.68 3.89 -10.04
CA HIS A 309 -5.82 3.48 -8.64
C HIS A 309 -7.19 3.82 -8.04
N ALA A 310 -7.92 4.79 -8.59
CA ALA A 310 -9.28 5.14 -8.20
C ALA A 310 -10.28 4.18 -8.86
N THR A 311 -10.25 2.91 -8.47
CA THR A 311 -11.24 1.93 -8.91
C THR A 311 -12.63 2.36 -8.47
N SER A 312 -13.64 2.15 -9.31
CA SER A 312 -15.03 2.54 -9.01
C SER A 312 -15.53 1.90 -7.70
N GLY A 313 -16.09 2.73 -6.81
CA GLY A 313 -16.50 2.37 -5.46
C GLY A 313 -15.35 2.23 -4.46
N GLY A 314 -14.10 2.47 -4.86
CA GLY A 314 -12.90 2.26 -4.05
C GLY A 314 -12.56 3.41 -3.09
N LEU A 315 -11.57 3.16 -2.23
CA LEU A 315 -11.13 4.14 -1.23
C LEU A 315 -10.50 5.40 -1.83
N LEU A 316 -9.66 5.25 -2.87
CA LEU A 316 -9.01 6.39 -3.51
C LEU A 316 -10.02 7.27 -4.25
N GLU A 317 -10.96 6.67 -4.98
CA GLU A 317 -12.05 7.42 -5.64
C GLU A 317 -12.81 8.26 -4.61
N ARG A 318 -13.18 7.65 -3.47
CA ARG A 318 -13.84 8.38 -2.38
C ARG A 318 -13.00 9.53 -1.84
N GLY A 319 -11.69 9.33 -1.66
CA GLY A 319 -10.76 10.37 -1.23
C GLY A 319 -10.69 11.53 -2.23
N CYS A 320 -10.57 11.24 -3.52
CA CYS A 320 -10.52 12.24 -4.58
C CYS A 320 -11.84 13.03 -4.71
N MET A 321 -12.99 12.37 -4.59
CA MET A 321 -14.29 13.05 -4.58
C MET A 321 -14.40 14.03 -3.42
N LEU A 322 -14.06 13.59 -2.20
CA LEU A 322 -14.09 14.45 -1.02
C LEU A 322 -13.11 15.62 -1.14
N TYR A 323 -11.92 15.38 -1.67
CA TYR A 323 -10.96 16.44 -1.96
C TYR A 323 -11.54 17.50 -2.90
N GLU A 324 -12.17 17.08 -4.00
CA GLU A 324 -12.79 17.98 -4.97
C GLU A 324 -13.94 18.79 -4.32
N GLU A 325 -14.76 18.12 -3.53
CA GLU A 325 -15.92 18.71 -2.84
C GLU A 325 -15.52 19.72 -1.75
N THR A 326 -14.43 19.47 -1.00
CA THR A 326 -14.12 20.25 0.21
C THR A 326 -12.82 21.04 0.16
N LEU A 327 -11.81 20.64 -0.62
CA LEU A 327 -10.47 21.24 -0.58
C LEU A 327 -10.04 21.96 -1.87
N SER A 328 -10.45 21.49 -3.06
CA SER A 328 -9.91 22.03 -4.32
C SER A 328 -10.09 23.55 -4.46
N GLU A 329 -11.33 24.03 -4.40
CA GLU A 329 -11.63 25.46 -4.55
C GLU A 329 -11.09 26.33 -3.40
N PRO A 330 -11.24 25.95 -2.12
CA PRO A 330 -10.59 26.68 -1.03
C PRO A 330 -9.07 26.77 -1.18
N LEU A 331 -8.40 25.69 -1.64
CA LEU A 331 -6.97 25.67 -1.87
C LEU A 331 -6.56 26.63 -2.99
N LYS A 332 -7.23 26.58 -4.14
CA LYS A 332 -6.98 27.49 -5.27
C LYS A 332 -7.12 28.95 -4.86
N ARG A 333 -8.15 29.29 -4.07
CA ARG A 333 -8.34 30.64 -3.51
C ARG A 333 -7.19 31.03 -2.58
N ALA A 334 -6.76 30.13 -1.70
CA ALA A 334 -5.66 30.38 -0.77
C ALA A 334 -4.33 30.64 -1.50
N VAL A 335 -4.05 29.91 -2.59
CA VAL A 335 -2.89 30.14 -3.46
C VAL A 335 -2.96 31.53 -4.10
N GLY A 336 -4.09 31.88 -4.72
CA GLY A 336 -4.26 33.18 -5.34
C GLY A 336 -4.11 34.35 -4.35
N GLN A 337 -4.57 34.17 -3.12
CA GLN A 337 -4.35 35.15 -2.05
C GLN A 337 -2.88 35.21 -1.63
N ALA A 338 -2.20 34.07 -1.40
CA ALA A 338 -0.79 34.03 -1.03
C ALA A 338 0.11 34.75 -2.05
N ILE A 339 -0.18 34.59 -3.34
CA ILE A 339 0.51 35.29 -4.42
C ILE A 339 0.31 36.82 -4.34
N ARG A 340 -0.90 37.27 -3.99
CA ARG A 340 -1.24 38.70 -3.94
C ARG A 340 -0.78 39.41 -2.67
N SER A 341 -0.89 38.77 -1.50
CA SER A 341 -0.67 39.41 -0.20
C SER A 341 0.70 39.12 0.41
N SER A 342 1.45 38.11 -0.07
CA SER A 342 2.70 37.64 0.53
C SER A 342 2.63 37.34 2.04
N SER A 343 1.42 37.17 2.60
CA SER A 343 1.17 36.88 4.02
C SER A 343 0.42 35.56 4.15
N PRO A 344 0.77 34.70 5.12
CA PRO A 344 0.06 33.44 5.34
C PRO A 344 -1.39 33.71 5.74
N ASN A 345 -2.33 33.11 5.00
CA ASN A 345 -3.76 33.20 5.29
C ASN A 345 -4.16 32.31 6.47
N GLU A 346 -5.29 32.66 7.08
CA GLU A 346 -6.14 31.81 7.95
C GLU A 346 -6.54 30.47 7.30
N ALA A 347 -6.21 30.24 6.03
CA ALA A 347 -6.53 29.05 5.26
C ALA A 347 -5.94 27.75 5.82
N PHE A 348 -4.90 27.82 6.65
CA PHE A 348 -4.28 26.63 7.23
C PHE A 348 -4.93 26.18 8.55
N LEU A 349 -5.73 27.04 9.19
CA LEU A 349 -6.46 26.67 10.42
C LEU A 349 -7.52 25.60 10.14
N PHE A 350 -8.15 25.63 8.96
CA PHE A 350 -9.16 24.65 8.57
C PHE A 350 -8.57 23.41 7.87
N LEU A 351 -7.40 23.53 7.21
CA LEU A 351 -6.83 22.45 6.40
C LEU A 351 -6.56 21.18 7.21
N GLN A 352 -6.05 21.34 8.43
CA GLN A 352 -5.79 20.21 9.33
C GLN A 352 -7.06 19.42 9.63
N ASP A 353 -8.17 20.12 9.94
CA ASP A 353 -9.45 19.52 10.26
C ASP A 353 -10.09 18.87 9.02
N GLU A 354 -9.97 19.49 7.85
CA GLU A 354 -10.46 18.92 6.59
C GLU A 354 -9.72 17.63 6.22
N ILE A 355 -8.38 17.60 6.34
CA ILE A 355 -7.60 16.38 6.08
C ILE A 355 -7.98 15.26 7.07
N GLY A 356 -8.15 15.59 8.36
CA GLY A 356 -8.67 14.64 9.34
C GLY A 356 -10.08 14.15 8.98
N GLY A 357 -10.94 15.05 8.50
CA GLY A 357 -12.31 14.78 8.04
C GLY A 357 -12.37 13.84 6.84
N ILE A 358 -11.59 14.12 5.78
CA ILE A 358 -11.46 13.27 4.59
C ILE A 358 -10.96 11.89 5.01
N THR A 359 -9.91 11.81 5.82
CA THR A 359 -9.34 10.54 6.29
C THR A 359 -10.40 9.70 7.02
N LYS A 360 -11.15 10.33 7.93
CA LYS A 360 -12.24 9.66 8.66
C LYS A 360 -13.37 9.18 7.74
N ALA A 361 -13.73 9.98 6.73
CA ALA A 361 -14.77 9.62 5.77
C ALA A 361 -14.34 8.47 4.85
N VAL A 362 -13.08 8.45 4.39
CA VAL A 362 -12.50 7.36 3.61
C VAL A 362 -12.47 6.07 4.44
N ARG A 363 -12.04 6.12 5.70
CA ARG A 363 -12.08 4.97 6.60
C ARG A 363 -13.50 4.41 6.72
N ARG A 364 -14.48 5.28 6.97
CA ARG A 364 -15.90 4.87 7.12
C ARG A 364 -16.41 4.17 5.86
N HIS A 365 -16.03 4.66 4.68
CA HIS A 365 -16.34 4.03 3.40
C HIS A 365 -15.72 2.63 3.30
N GLY A 366 -14.42 2.49 3.64
CA GLY A 366 -13.72 1.21 3.62
C GLY A 366 -14.32 0.15 4.53
N MET A 367 -14.78 0.55 5.72
CA MET A 367 -15.46 -0.36 6.65
C MET A 367 -16.79 -0.92 6.10
N ASN A 368 -17.43 -0.23 5.15
CA ASN A 368 -18.66 -0.71 4.51
C ASN A 368 -18.40 -1.62 3.30
N LEU A 369 -17.15 -1.72 2.85
CA LEU A 369 -16.74 -2.57 1.71
C LEU A 369 -16.26 -3.97 2.14
N GLN A 370 -15.97 -4.16 3.43
CA GLN A 370 -15.60 -5.45 4.03
C GLN A 370 -16.85 -6.27 4.37
#